data_AF-A0A1F8UZJ7-F1
#
_entry.id   AF-A0A1F8UZJ7-F1
#
_cell.length_a   1.000
_cell.length_b   1.000
_cell.length_c   1.000
_cell.angle_alpha   90.00
_cell.angle_beta   90.00
_cell.angle_gamma   90.00
#
_symmetry.space_group_name_H-M   'P 1'
#
loop_
_entity.id
_entity.type
_entity.pdbx_description
1 polymer ?
#
loop_
_entity_poly.entity_id
_entity_poly.type
_entity_poly.pdbx_seq_one_letter_code
_entity_poly.pdbx_strand_id
1 'polypeptide(L)'
;MDHHQYLEDMGITVWRCRQPHSVNVGVNCYCYWAGSTGVFLFDAVLQNAAEVQLVEAIVKATQLTCQGGFQQNFTLEQIPSSVKIILALGQQVAEMTLQQTVDIEKIRGQAIGLRHFTVIASYAPHQLLAQKTLKAATWKDVQLAMRQII
;
A
#
# COMPACT_ATOMS: atom_id res chain seq x y z
N MET A 1 8.67 -19.41 41.29
CA MET A 1 7.45 -18.88 40.67
C MET A 1 7.88 -18.01 39.50
N ASP A 2 7.41 -18.33 38.31
CA ASP A 2 7.70 -17.54 37.11
C ASP A 2 6.94 -16.21 37.20
N HIS A 3 7.59 -15.09 36.87
CA HIS A 3 7.07 -13.73 37.06
C HIS A 3 5.79 -13.49 36.23
N HIS A 4 5.62 -14.24 35.14
CA HIS A 4 4.45 -14.21 34.29
C HIS A 4 3.22 -14.82 34.96
N GLN A 5 3.40 -15.92 35.70
CA GLN A 5 2.33 -16.62 36.40
C GLN A 5 1.74 -15.74 37.52
N TYR A 6 2.61 -15.02 38.24
CA TYR A 6 2.20 -14.08 39.30
C TYR A 6 1.31 -12.93 38.78
N LEU A 7 1.56 -12.44 37.56
CA LEU A 7 0.80 -11.33 36.97
C LEU A 7 -0.56 -11.77 36.44
N GLU A 8 -0.65 -12.98 35.88
CA GLU A 8 -1.91 -13.58 35.43
C GLU A 8 -2.83 -13.91 36.62
N ASP A 9 -2.27 -14.43 37.71
CA ASP A 9 -3.02 -14.73 38.94
C ASP A 9 -3.60 -13.46 39.62
N MET A 10 -3.03 -12.29 39.36
CA MET A 10 -3.57 -10.99 39.81
C MET A 10 -4.60 -10.37 38.84
N GLY A 11 -5.00 -11.08 37.79
CA GLY A 11 -5.99 -10.62 36.81
C GLY A 11 -5.46 -9.56 35.83
N ILE A 12 -4.13 -9.42 35.71
CA ILE A 12 -3.48 -8.50 34.78
C ILE A 12 -3.16 -9.25 33.49
N THR A 13 -3.85 -8.91 32.39
CA THR A 13 -3.59 -9.51 31.08
C THR A 13 -2.24 -9.04 30.52
N VAL A 14 -1.24 -9.93 30.53
CA VAL A 14 0.10 -9.64 30.01
C VAL A 14 0.13 -9.91 28.49
N TRP A 15 0.21 -8.85 27.69
CA TRP A 15 0.36 -8.97 26.23
C TRP A 15 1.85 -9.19 25.88
N ARG A 16 2.22 -10.40 25.47
CA ARG A 16 3.56 -10.68 24.94
C ARG A 16 3.67 -10.17 23.51
N CYS A 17 4.43 -9.08 23.30
CA CYS A 17 4.90 -8.70 21.98
C CYS A 17 5.92 -9.76 21.51
N ARG A 18 5.51 -10.63 20.56
CA ARG A 18 6.46 -11.53 19.88
C ARG A 18 7.24 -10.70 18.86
N GLN A 19 8.55 -10.54 19.05
CA GLN A 19 9.42 -10.03 17.98
C GLN A 19 9.38 -11.00 16.80
N PRO A 20 9.17 -10.55 15.55
CA PRO A 20 9.29 -11.42 14.40
C PRO A 20 10.77 -11.55 13.99
N HIS A 21 11.24 -12.79 14.01
CA HIS A 21 12.41 -13.24 13.28
C HIS A 21 12.20 -12.98 11.77
N SER A 22 13.24 -12.47 11.09
CA SER A 22 13.31 -12.19 9.64
C SER A 22 12.15 -11.35 9.08
N VAL A 23 12.40 -10.06 8.88
CA VAL A 23 11.42 -9.08 8.37
C VAL A 23 11.13 -9.35 6.87
N ASN A 24 10.33 -10.36 6.58
CA ASN A 24 9.54 -10.38 5.36
C ASN A 24 8.43 -9.33 5.55
N VAL A 25 8.65 -8.12 5.06
CA VAL A 25 7.66 -7.03 5.06
C VAL A 25 6.48 -7.51 4.21
N GLY A 26 5.42 -7.98 4.85
CA GLY A 26 4.23 -8.45 4.17
C GLY A 26 3.47 -7.30 3.55
N VAL A 27 3.68 -7.06 2.25
CA VAL A 27 3.01 -5.98 1.53
C VAL A 27 1.61 -6.40 1.11
N ASN A 28 0.66 -5.46 1.17
CA ASN A 28 -0.71 -5.67 0.72
C ASN A 28 -0.91 -5.05 -0.66
N CYS A 29 -1.54 -5.81 -1.56
CA CYS A 29 -1.78 -5.33 -2.90
C CYS A 29 -3.21 -5.50 -3.39
N TYR A 30 -3.58 -4.63 -4.32
CA TYR A 30 -4.76 -4.76 -5.14
C TYR A 30 -4.42 -4.57 -6.64
N CYS A 31 -4.79 -5.55 -7.46
CA CYS A 31 -4.49 -5.58 -8.90
C CYS A 31 -5.70 -5.20 -9.74
N TYR A 32 -5.53 -4.25 -10.66
CA TYR A 32 -6.55 -3.79 -11.60
C TYR A 32 -6.11 -3.97 -13.03
N TRP A 33 -7.10 -4.13 -13.91
CA TRP A 33 -6.91 -4.28 -15.34
C TRP A 33 -7.83 -3.33 -16.11
N ALA A 34 -7.25 -2.63 -17.08
CA ALA A 34 -7.93 -1.85 -18.09
C ALA A 34 -7.56 -2.43 -19.46
N GLY A 35 -8.36 -3.40 -19.94
CA GLY A 35 -7.98 -4.16 -21.14
C GLY A 35 -6.69 -4.96 -20.92
N SER A 36 -5.61 -4.63 -21.63
CA SER A 36 -4.29 -5.28 -21.52
C SER A 36 -3.33 -4.60 -20.54
N THR A 37 -3.69 -3.44 -19.98
CA THR A 37 -2.82 -2.62 -19.12
C THR A 37 -3.32 -2.63 -17.68
N GLY A 38 -2.49 -3.09 -16.76
CA GLY A 38 -2.81 -3.15 -15.34
C GLY A 38 -2.34 -1.94 -14.54
N VAL A 39 -3.18 -1.49 -13.59
CA VAL A 39 -2.78 -0.58 -12.50
C VAL A 39 -2.72 -1.37 -11.21
N PHE A 40 -1.69 -1.14 -10.42
CA PHE A 40 -1.47 -1.89 -9.20
C PHE A 40 -1.42 -0.93 -8.01
N LEU A 41 -2.33 -1.09 -7.05
CA LEU A 41 -2.27 -0.36 -5.78
C LEU A 41 -1.49 -1.16 -4.76
N PHE A 42 -0.52 -0.50 -4.12
CA PHE A 42 0.51 -1.14 -3.33
C PHE A 42 0.61 -0.41 -1.98
N ASP A 43 0.32 -1.08 -0.87
CA ASP A 43 0.43 -0.52 0.48
C ASP A 43 1.21 -1.45 1.43
N ALA A 44 2.13 -0.88 2.22
CA ALA A 44 3.09 -1.63 3.03
C ALA A 44 2.41 -2.44 4.13
N VAL A 45 1.40 -1.87 4.81
CA VAL A 45 0.73 -2.48 5.95
C VAL A 45 -0.64 -1.82 6.13
N LEU A 46 -1.71 -2.50 5.71
CA LEU A 46 -3.08 -2.11 6.06
C LEU A 46 -3.35 -2.62 7.48
N GLN A 47 -3.51 -1.70 8.43
CA GLN A 47 -3.55 -2.02 9.86
C GLN A 47 -4.96 -2.30 10.38
N ASN A 48 -5.99 -1.78 9.70
CA ASN A 48 -7.36 -1.82 10.17
C ASN A 48 -8.38 -1.84 9.01
N ALA A 49 -9.62 -2.18 9.33
CA ALA A 49 -10.71 -2.25 8.35
C ALA A 49 -11.01 -0.90 7.67
N ALA A 50 -10.75 0.24 8.32
CA ALA A 50 -10.97 1.56 7.73
C ALA A 50 -9.96 1.87 6.61
N GLU A 51 -8.70 1.43 6.76
CA GLU A 51 -7.68 1.55 5.73
C GLU A 51 -8.01 0.66 4.53
N VAL A 52 -8.45 -0.57 4.77
CA VAL A 52 -8.93 -1.48 3.72
C VAL A 52 -10.09 -0.84 2.95
N GLN A 53 -11.12 -0.33 3.66
CA GLN A 53 -12.25 0.36 3.03
C GLN A 53 -11.84 1.60 2.24
N LEU A 54 -10.85 2.36 2.73
CA LEU A 54 -10.33 3.51 2.01
C LEU A 54 -9.64 3.11 0.71
N VAL A 55 -8.79 2.08 0.75
CA VAL A 55 -8.13 1.57 -0.45
C VAL A 55 -9.18 1.05 -1.43
N GLU A 56 -10.17 0.28 -0.97
CA GLU A 56 -11.30 -0.15 -1.81
C GLU A 56 -12.11 1.01 -2.41
N ALA A 57 -12.26 2.12 -1.68
CA ALA A 57 -12.93 3.32 -2.19
C ALA A 57 -12.11 4.02 -3.27
N ILE A 58 -10.79 4.17 -3.07
CA ILE A 58 -9.86 4.72 -4.07
C ILE A 58 -9.91 3.87 -5.34
N VAL A 59 -9.87 2.56 -5.14
CA VAL A 59 -10.03 1.54 -6.18
C VAL A 59 -11.31 1.72 -6.97
N LYS A 60 -12.46 1.75 -6.30
CA LYS A 60 -13.77 1.88 -6.96
C LYS A 60 -13.86 3.19 -7.74
N ALA A 61 -13.21 4.24 -7.24
CA ALA A 61 -13.16 5.53 -7.90
C ALA A 61 -12.34 5.53 -9.20
N THR A 62 -11.46 4.54 -9.42
CA THR A 62 -10.74 4.39 -10.71
C THR A 62 -11.63 3.88 -11.84
N GLN A 63 -12.80 3.32 -11.53
CA GLN A 63 -13.72 2.69 -12.51
C GLN A 63 -13.08 1.57 -13.36
N LEU A 64 -11.89 1.08 -13.01
CA LEU A 64 -11.22 -0.02 -13.70
C LEU A 64 -11.83 -1.37 -13.32
N THR A 65 -11.76 -2.34 -14.24
CA THR A 65 -12.22 -3.69 -13.96
C THR A 65 -11.26 -4.38 -12.99
N CYS A 66 -11.76 -4.64 -11.78
CA CYS A 66 -11.04 -5.38 -10.76
C CYS A 66 -11.10 -6.89 -11.08
N GLN A 67 -10.01 -7.47 -11.57
CA GLN A 67 -9.87 -8.92 -11.71
C GLN A 67 -9.00 -9.55 -10.61
N GLY A 68 -8.38 -8.73 -9.75
CA GLY A 68 -7.64 -9.17 -8.57
C GLY A 68 -8.42 -8.94 -7.27
N GLY A 69 -7.90 -9.50 -6.18
CA GLY A 69 -8.35 -9.24 -4.80
C GLY A 69 -7.19 -8.81 -3.92
N PHE A 70 -7.48 -8.56 -2.65
CA PHE A 70 -6.47 -8.30 -1.63
C PHE A 70 -5.52 -9.51 -1.51
N GLN A 71 -4.22 -9.29 -1.68
CA GLN A 71 -3.20 -10.30 -1.38
C GLN A 71 -2.23 -9.77 -0.32
N GLN A 72 -1.91 -10.63 0.65
CA GLN A 72 -0.92 -10.38 1.69
C GLN A 72 0.42 -11.01 1.29
N ASN A 73 1.52 -10.45 1.77
CA ASN A 73 2.89 -10.95 1.52
C ASN A 73 3.26 -10.97 0.03
N PHE A 74 2.79 -9.96 -0.70
CA PHE A 74 3.08 -9.82 -2.11
C PHE A 74 4.48 -9.22 -2.33
N THR A 75 5.20 -9.72 -3.33
CA THR A 75 6.55 -9.26 -3.70
C THR A 75 6.55 -8.63 -5.08
N LEU A 76 7.44 -7.66 -5.33
CA LEU A 76 7.52 -6.97 -6.63
C LEU A 76 7.77 -7.93 -7.81
N GLU A 77 8.40 -9.08 -7.57
CA GLU A 77 8.63 -10.13 -8.58
C GLU A 77 7.35 -10.85 -9.03
N GLN A 78 6.29 -10.78 -8.21
CA GLN A 78 4.98 -11.38 -8.52
C GLN A 78 4.09 -10.45 -9.35
N ILE A 79 4.55 -9.25 -9.70
CA ILE A 79 3.80 -8.30 -10.52
C ILE A 79 3.65 -8.87 -11.93
N PRO A 80 2.40 -9.06 -12.41
CA PRO A 80 2.17 -9.51 -13.78
C PRO A 80 2.77 -8.53 -14.80
N SER A 81 3.35 -9.05 -15.88
CA SER A 81 4.00 -8.24 -16.94
C SER A 81 3.06 -7.27 -17.68
N SER A 82 1.76 -7.47 -17.53
CA SER A 82 0.68 -6.61 -18.01
C SER A 82 0.50 -5.34 -17.18
N VAL A 83 0.98 -5.31 -15.93
CA VAL A 83 0.95 -4.13 -15.08
C VAL A 83 1.95 -3.13 -15.65
N LYS A 84 1.45 -1.96 -16.05
CA LYS A 84 2.30 -0.86 -16.53
C LYS A 84 2.38 0.29 -15.55
N ILE A 85 1.50 0.33 -14.55
CA ILE A 85 1.46 1.42 -13.59
C ILE A 85 1.32 0.86 -12.18
N ILE A 86 2.17 1.34 -11.27
CA ILE A 86 2.11 1.06 -9.83
C ILE A 86 1.77 2.36 -9.12
N LEU A 87 0.66 2.38 -8.40
CA LEU A 87 0.33 3.43 -7.44
C LEU A 87 0.78 2.98 -6.05
N ALA A 88 1.94 3.46 -5.62
CA ALA A 88 2.53 3.16 -4.32
C ALA A 88 1.94 4.10 -3.26
N LEU A 89 1.18 3.55 -2.31
CA LEU A 89 0.62 4.27 -1.19
C LEU A 89 1.57 4.17 0.00
N GLY A 90 2.13 5.31 0.40
CA GLY A 90 3.08 5.42 1.49
C GLY A 90 4.54 5.38 1.05
N GLN A 91 5.37 6.06 1.85
CA GLN A 91 6.81 6.18 1.59
C GLN A 91 7.50 4.81 1.53
N GLN A 92 7.23 3.93 2.50
CA GLN A 92 7.88 2.62 2.57
C GLN A 92 7.70 1.80 1.28
N VAL A 93 6.49 1.82 0.69
CA VAL A 93 6.24 1.10 -0.57
C VAL A 93 6.92 1.79 -1.74
N ALA A 94 6.92 3.12 -1.77
CA ALA A 94 7.63 3.86 -2.78
C ALA A 94 9.14 3.56 -2.74
N GLU A 95 9.74 3.49 -1.55
CA GLU A 95 11.15 3.12 -1.37
C GLU A 95 11.44 1.69 -1.82
N MET A 96 10.57 0.74 -1.44
CA MET A 96 10.68 -0.65 -1.88
C MET A 96 10.61 -0.76 -3.41
N THR A 97 9.67 -0.04 -4.03
CA THR A 97 9.44 -0.10 -5.47
C THR A 97 10.56 0.60 -6.26
N LEU A 98 11.05 1.73 -5.76
CA LEU A 98 12.09 2.53 -6.41
C LEU A 98 13.52 2.10 -6.03
N GLN A 99 13.67 1.18 -5.05
CA GLN A 99 14.95 0.71 -4.51
C GLN A 99 15.86 1.84 -4.01
N GLN A 100 15.28 2.91 -3.47
CA GLN A 100 16.00 4.05 -2.93
C GLN A 100 15.18 4.73 -1.83
N THR A 101 15.84 5.46 -0.93
CA THR A 101 15.17 6.32 0.04
C THR A 101 14.48 7.48 -0.68
N VAL A 102 13.23 7.75 -0.35
CA VAL A 102 12.44 8.82 -0.98
C VAL A 102 11.68 9.63 0.04
N ASP A 103 11.45 10.88 -0.30
CA ASP A 103 10.56 11.76 0.45
C ASP A 103 9.23 11.86 -0.31
N ILE A 104 8.15 11.36 0.29
CA ILE A 104 6.85 11.24 -0.37
C ILE A 104 6.34 12.61 -0.85
N GLU A 105 6.61 13.69 -0.11
CA GLU A 105 6.16 15.03 -0.48
C GLU A 105 6.83 15.54 -1.75
N LYS A 106 8.06 15.10 -2.01
CA LYS A 106 8.84 15.48 -3.20
C LYS A 106 8.48 14.65 -4.42
N ILE A 107 8.22 13.36 -4.23
CA ILE A 107 8.01 12.42 -5.35
C ILE A 107 6.55 12.24 -5.75
N ARG A 108 5.60 12.60 -4.87
CA ARG A 108 4.17 12.45 -5.20
C ARG A 108 3.75 13.34 -6.37
N GLY A 109 2.73 12.90 -7.09
CA GLY A 109 2.24 13.60 -8.28
C GLY A 109 3.21 13.56 -9.47
N GLN A 110 4.24 12.72 -9.40
CA GLN A 110 5.16 12.44 -10.51
C GLN A 110 4.95 11.03 -11.03
N ALA A 111 5.13 10.85 -12.34
CA ALA A 111 5.16 9.56 -12.99
C ALA A 111 6.63 9.15 -13.20
N ILE A 112 7.13 8.24 -12.36
CA ILE A 112 8.52 7.81 -12.38
C ILE A 112 8.61 6.52 -13.19
N GLY A 113 9.17 6.61 -14.40
CA GLY A 113 9.36 5.43 -15.26
C GLY A 113 10.44 4.50 -14.71
N LEU A 114 10.08 3.24 -14.46
CA LEU A 114 10.99 2.11 -14.30
C LEU A 114 10.87 1.19 -15.51
N ARG A 115 11.84 0.28 -15.69
CA ARG A 115 12.04 -0.51 -16.94
C ARG A 115 10.74 -1.05 -17.57
N HIS A 116 9.81 -1.57 -16.76
CA HIS A 116 8.59 -2.23 -17.24
C HIS A 116 7.28 -1.61 -16.74
N PHE A 117 7.35 -0.63 -15.85
CA PHE A 117 6.20 0.02 -15.24
C PHE A 117 6.53 1.43 -14.76
N THR A 118 5.52 2.28 -14.69
CA THR A 118 5.58 3.63 -14.13
C THR A 118 5.12 3.60 -12.69
N VAL A 119 5.90 4.18 -11.79
CA VAL A 119 5.54 4.33 -10.37
C VAL A 119 5.00 5.73 -10.13
N ILE A 120 3.84 5.82 -9.49
CA ILE A 120 3.27 7.05 -8.96
C ILE A 120 3.16 6.83 -7.45
N ALA A 121 3.85 7.64 -6.67
CA ALA A 121 3.79 7.56 -5.23
C ALA A 121 2.72 8.52 -4.67
N SER A 122 2.05 8.12 -3.59
CA SER A 122 1.09 8.94 -2.86
C SER A 122 1.12 8.63 -1.37
N TYR A 123 0.32 9.35 -0.58
CA TYR A 123 0.26 9.18 0.87
C TYR A 123 -0.29 7.82 1.28
N ALA A 124 0.13 7.34 2.45
CA ALA A 124 -0.33 6.09 3.02
C ALA A 124 -1.81 6.20 3.49
N PRO A 125 -2.58 5.10 3.52
CA PRO A 125 -3.96 5.07 3.98
C PRO A 125 -4.14 5.64 5.39
N HIS A 126 -3.26 5.30 6.35
CA HIS A 126 -3.32 5.84 7.71
C HIS A 126 -3.18 7.37 7.73
N GLN A 127 -2.33 7.95 6.87
CA GLN A 127 -2.17 9.41 6.75
C GLN A 127 -3.43 10.05 6.15
N LEU A 128 -4.05 9.40 5.16
CA LEU A 128 -5.28 9.87 4.53
C LEU A 128 -6.51 9.80 5.45
N LEU A 129 -6.54 8.82 6.35
CA LEU A 129 -7.55 8.73 7.40
C LEU A 129 -7.35 9.81 8.47
N ALA A 130 -6.10 10.05 8.88
CA ALA A 130 -5.77 11.06 9.88
C ALA A 130 -5.95 12.50 9.37
N GLN A 131 -5.62 12.77 8.10
CA GLN A 131 -5.59 14.11 7.53
C GLN A 131 -6.40 14.20 6.24
N LYS A 132 -7.61 14.77 6.34
CA LYS A 132 -8.52 14.92 5.20
C LYS A 132 -7.96 15.79 4.07
N THR A 133 -7.08 16.73 4.38
CA THR A 133 -6.43 17.62 3.40
C THR A 133 -5.58 16.84 2.39
N LEU A 134 -5.01 15.71 2.80
CA LEU A 134 -4.18 14.86 1.94
C LEU A 134 -5.01 14.10 0.89
N LYS A 135 -6.31 13.89 1.11
CA LYS A 135 -7.18 13.16 0.17
C LYS A 135 -7.30 13.85 -1.19
N ALA A 136 -7.37 15.18 -1.21
CA ALA A 136 -7.43 15.93 -2.47
C ALA A 136 -6.13 15.78 -3.28
N ALA A 137 -4.99 15.71 -2.58
CA ALA A 137 -3.69 15.48 -3.19
C ALA A 137 -3.57 14.05 -3.74
N THR A 138 -3.94 13.03 -2.95
CA THR A 138 -3.98 11.63 -3.40
C THR A 138 -4.94 11.42 -4.56
N TRP A 139 -6.08 12.11 -4.58
CA TRP A 139 -7.00 12.02 -5.72
C TRP A 139 -6.35 12.50 -7.03
N LYS A 140 -5.55 13.57 -6.99
CA LYS A 140 -4.78 14.01 -8.16
C LYS A 140 -3.76 12.95 -8.60
N ASP A 141 -3.14 12.25 -7.65
CA ASP A 141 -2.17 11.20 -7.93
C ASP A 141 -2.86 9.97 -8.57
N VAL A 142 -4.05 9.61 -8.10
CA VAL A 142 -4.90 8.56 -8.70
C VAL A 142 -5.32 8.95 -10.12
N GLN A 143 -5.76 10.20 -10.32
CA GLN A 143 -6.10 10.70 -11.65
C GLN A 143 -4.89 10.69 -12.60
N LEU A 144 -3.69 11.00 -12.10
CA LEU A 144 -2.47 10.90 -12.87
C LEU A 144 -2.24 9.45 -13.31
N ALA A 145 -2.38 8.47 -12.40
CA ALA A 145 -2.25 7.06 -12.71
C ALA A 145 -3.24 6.62 -13.79
N MET A 146 -4.50 7.04 -13.69
CA MET A 146 -5.53 6.75 -14.69
C MET A 146 -5.19 7.30 -16.08
N ARG A 147 -4.62 8.50 -16.16
CA ARG A 147 -4.22 9.12 -17.44
C ARG A 147 -3.08 8.38 -18.13
N GLN A 148 -2.25 7.66 -17.38
CA GLN A 148 -1.14 6.87 -17.96
C GLN A 148 -1.62 5.57 -18.63
N ILE A 149 -2.88 5.17 -18.42
CA ILE A 149 -3.47 3.96 -18.99
C ILE A 149 -3.98 4.20 -20.42
N ILE A 150 -4.32 5.45 -20.75
CA ILE A 150 -5.00 5.89 -21.99
C ILE A 150 -3.99 6.12 -23.11
#